data_AF-A0A366MDE2-F1
#
_entry.id   AF-A0A366MDE2-F1
#
_cell.length_a   1.000
_cell.length_b   1.000
_cell.length_c   1.000
_cell.angle_alpha   90.00
_cell.angle_beta   90.00
_cell.angle_gamma   90.00
#
_symmetry.space_group_name_H-M   'P 1'
#
loop_
_entity.id
_entity.type
_entity.pdbx_description
1 polymer ?
#
loop_
_entity_poly.entity_id
_entity_poly.type
_entity_poly.pdbx_seq_one_letter_code
_entity_poly.pdbx_strand_id
1 'polypeptide(L)'
;MKKSHLEILVGVLVIILLVVITLAVVPSGGEGDEGWGGADGGAADMIDQTGYTPWFESIWAPPSGEIESLFFCIQTAIGAIIIGYFFGYWNASAKARRGKKEEE
;
A
#
# COMPACT_ATOMS: atom_id res chain seq x y z
N MET A 1 -2.61 -17.25 22.78
CA MET A 1 -2.94 -15.84 22.47
C MET A 1 -4.10 -15.45 23.38
N LYS A 2 -4.00 -14.38 24.19
CA LYS A 2 -5.13 -13.99 25.07
C LYS A 2 -6.34 -13.62 24.19
N LYS A 3 -7.55 -13.94 24.64
CA LYS A 3 -8.80 -13.69 23.90
C LYS A 3 -8.88 -12.26 23.33
N SER A 4 -8.42 -11.27 24.10
CA SER A 4 -8.33 -9.87 23.69
C SER A 4 -7.43 -9.60 22.47
N HIS A 5 -6.33 -10.34 22.28
CA HIS A 5 -5.48 -10.17 21.09
C HIS A 5 -6.13 -10.73 19.82
N LEU A 6 -6.92 -11.79 19.95
CA LEU A 6 -7.69 -12.34 18.83
C LEU A 6 -8.79 -11.35 18.41
N GLU A 7 -9.50 -10.76 19.36
CA GLU A 7 -10.54 -9.76 19.11
C GLU A 7 -9.98 -8.51 18.42
N ILE A 8 -8.81 -8.01 18.84
CA ILE A 8 -8.14 -6.89 18.18
C ILE A 8 -7.71 -7.25 16.76
N LEU A 9 -7.10 -8.42 16.56
CA LEU A 9 -6.68 -8.89 15.24
C LEU A 9 -7.87 -8.99 14.27
N VAL A 10 -8.97 -9.60 14.72
CA VAL A 10 -10.20 -9.73 13.94
C VAL A 10 -10.80 -8.37 13.66
N GLY A 11 -10.83 -7.46 14.64
CA GLY A 11 -11.31 -6.08 14.44
C GLY A 11 -10.51 -5.32 13.38
N VAL A 12 -9.18 -5.41 13.40
CA VAL A 12 -8.31 -4.81 12.38
C VAL A 12 -8.59 -5.43 10.99
N LEU A 13 -8.74 -6.74 10.91
CA LEU A 13 -8.98 -7.45 9.66
C LEU A 13 -10.34 -7.08 9.06
N VAL A 14 -11.37 -6.90 9.89
CA VAL A 14 -12.70 -6.41 9.49
C VAL A 14 -12.61 -4.97 8.97
N ILE A 15 -11.86 -4.08 9.65
CA ILE A 15 -11.68 -2.70 9.18
C ILE A 15 -10.98 -2.68 7.81
N ILE A 16 -9.91 -3.45 7.64
CA ILE A 16 -9.22 -3.57 6.34
C ILE A 16 -10.19 -4.07 5.27
N LEU A 17 -10.97 -5.10 5.56
CA LEU A 17 -11.95 -5.64 4.63
C LEU A 17 -13.02 -4.60 4.25
N LEU A 18 -13.53 -3.84 5.22
CA LEU A 18 -14.50 -2.77 4.97
C LEU A 18 -13.91 -1.68 4.07
N VAL A 19 -12.65 -1.30 4.29
CA VAL A 19 -11.96 -0.34 3.41
C VAL A 19 -11.85 -0.90 2.00
N VAL A 20 -11.39 -2.15 1.84
CA VAL A 20 -11.25 -2.79 0.52
C VAL A 20 -12.59 -2.91 -0.21
N ILE A 21 -13.65 -3.33 0.47
CA ILE A 21 -15.01 -3.41 -0.10
C ILE A 21 -15.49 -2.02 -0.51
N THR A 22 -15.27 -1.00 0.32
CA THR A 22 -15.63 0.38 -0.01
C THR A 22 -14.93 0.83 -1.28
N LEU A 23 -13.62 0.58 -1.41
CA LEU A 23 -12.86 0.92 -2.61
C LEU A 23 -13.33 0.12 -3.84
N ALA A 24 -13.70 -1.15 -3.68
CA ALA A 24 -14.15 -2.00 -4.79
C ALA A 24 -15.56 -1.64 -5.32
N VAL A 25 -16.45 -1.15 -4.46
CA VAL A 25 -17.87 -0.94 -4.79
C VAL A 25 -18.20 0.53 -5.07
N VAL A 26 -17.46 1.48 -4.50
CA VAL A 26 -17.66 2.91 -4.79
C VAL A 26 -17.05 3.21 -6.15
N PRO A 27 -17.86 3.60 -7.16
CA PRO A 27 -17.34 4.01 -8.46
C PRO A 27 -16.47 5.24 -8.26
N SER A 28 -15.20 5.13 -8.62
CA SER A 28 -14.21 6.18 -8.47
C SER A 28 -13.94 6.95 -9.77
N GLY A 29 -14.65 6.62 -10.86
CA GLY A 29 -14.49 7.20 -12.20
C GLY A 29 -15.78 7.13 -13.04
N GLY A 30 -15.75 7.72 -14.25
CA GLY A 30 -16.86 7.70 -15.21
C GLY A 30 -17.08 6.32 -15.85
N GLU A 31 -18.15 6.17 -16.65
CA GLU A 31 -18.43 4.91 -17.37
C GLU A 31 -17.23 4.47 -18.24
N GLY A 32 -16.59 3.37 -17.85
CA GLY A 32 -15.45 2.78 -18.56
C GLY A 32 -14.07 3.19 -18.05
N ASP A 33 -13.98 3.97 -16.97
CA ASP A 33 -12.71 4.44 -16.41
C ASP A 33 -12.27 3.62 -15.19
N GLU A 34 -10.98 3.31 -15.11
CA GLU A 34 -10.36 2.72 -13.92
C GLU A 34 -10.22 3.82 -12.87
N GLY A 35 -11.29 4.12 -12.14
CA GLY A 35 -11.33 5.26 -11.22
C GLY A 35 -10.31 5.24 -10.06
N TRP A 36 -9.50 4.18 -9.96
CA TRP A 36 -8.40 4.07 -9.01
C TRP A 36 -7.04 4.16 -9.73
N GLY A 37 -6.85 5.23 -10.50
CA GLY A 37 -5.56 5.60 -11.07
C GLY A 37 -4.63 6.29 -10.05
N GLY A 38 -3.35 6.44 -10.42
CA GLY A 38 -2.42 7.28 -9.66
C GLY A 38 -2.90 8.73 -9.58
N ALA A 39 -2.63 9.40 -8.45
CA ALA A 39 -3.06 10.80 -8.24
C ALA A 39 -2.59 11.75 -9.36
N ASP A 40 -1.44 11.45 -9.95
CA ASP A 40 -0.83 12.27 -11.00
C ASP A 40 -1.56 12.12 -12.36
N GLY A 41 -2.26 11.00 -12.59
CA GLY A 41 -3.01 10.75 -13.84
C GLY A 41 -4.15 11.75 -14.04
N GLY A 42 -5.01 11.93 -13.03
CA GLY A 42 -6.10 12.89 -13.10
C GLY A 42 -5.62 14.35 -13.19
N ALA A 43 -4.44 14.66 -12.65
CA ALA A 43 -3.84 15.98 -12.79
C ALA A 43 -3.32 16.22 -14.22
N ALA A 44 -2.72 15.21 -14.85
CA ALA A 44 -2.24 15.29 -16.22
C ALA A 44 -3.39 15.58 -17.21
N ASP A 45 -4.52 14.88 -17.07
CA ASP A 45 -5.70 15.07 -17.93
C ASP A 45 -6.27 16.50 -17.88
N MET A 46 -6.25 17.12 -16.69
CA MET A 46 -6.68 18.52 -16.55
C MET A 46 -5.68 19.50 -17.17
N ILE A 47 -4.38 19.22 -17.05
CA ILE A 47 -3.33 20.06 -17.62
C ILE A 47 -3.38 20.02 -19.15
N ASP A 48 -3.60 18.84 -19.74
CA ASP A 48 -3.71 18.68 -21.19
C ASP A 48 -4.85 19.51 -21.79
N GLN A 49 -5.97 19.66 -21.05
CA GLN A 49 -7.09 20.52 -21.45
C GLN A 49 -6.77 22.02 -21.47
N THR A 50 -5.69 22.45 -20.80
CA THR A 50 -5.27 23.86 -20.80
C THR A 50 -4.50 24.27 -22.06
N GLY A 51 -4.15 23.31 -22.92
CA GLY A 51 -3.28 23.55 -24.08
C GLY A 51 -1.81 23.70 -23.72
N TYR A 52 -1.42 23.26 -22.52
CA TYR A 52 -0.02 23.23 -22.08
C TYR A 52 0.78 22.22 -22.89
N THR A 53 2.01 22.60 -23.27
CA THR A 53 2.97 21.71 -23.93
C THR A 53 4.07 21.32 -22.94
N PRO A 54 4.30 20.02 -22.68
CA PRO A 54 5.40 19.58 -21.82
C PRO A 54 6.75 20.11 -22.31
N TRP A 55 7.54 20.71 -21.41
CA TRP A 55 8.90 21.15 -21.71
C TRP A 55 9.94 20.01 -21.57
N PHE A 56 9.51 18.83 -21.14
CA PHE A 56 10.31 17.63 -20.96
C PHE A 56 9.45 16.38 -21.20
N GLU A 57 10.06 15.36 -21.78
CA GLU A 57 9.47 14.04 -21.95
C GLU A 57 10.30 13.00 -21.19
N SER A 58 9.62 12.03 -20.56
CA SER A 58 10.29 10.94 -19.86
C SER A 58 11.21 10.17 -20.80
N ILE A 59 12.48 10.03 -20.40
CA ILE A 59 13.50 9.27 -21.15
C ILE A 59 13.08 7.80 -21.32
N TRP A 60 12.28 7.30 -20.38
CA TRP A 60 11.74 5.95 -20.42
C TRP A 60 10.40 5.90 -19.69
N ALA A 61 9.46 5.12 -20.24
CA ALA A 61 8.20 4.76 -19.61
C ALA A 61 8.01 3.23 -19.71
N PRO A 62 7.27 2.61 -18.76
CA PRO A 62 6.91 1.20 -18.87
C PRO A 62 6.19 0.92 -20.20
N PRO A 63 6.51 -0.18 -20.89
CA PRO A 63 5.89 -0.50 -22.18
C PRO A 63 4.40 -0.87 -22.08
N SER A 64 3.89 -1.14 -20.87
CA SER A 64 2.46 -1.31 -20.58
C SER A 64 2.15 -0.96 -19.13
N GLY A 65 0.88 -0.63 -18.84
CA GLY A 65 0.40 -0.38 -17.47
C GLY A 65 0.47 -1.62 -16.56
N GLU A 66 0.47 -2.82 -17.14
CA GLU A 66 0.69 -4.07 -16.39
C GLU A 66 2.10 -4.13 -15.82
N ILE A 67 3.10 -3.67 -16.58
CA ILE A 67 4.49 -3.63 -16.14
C ILE A 67 4.70 -2.52 -15.09
N GLU A 68 4.03 -1.38 -15.24
CA GLU A 68 3.99 -0.34 -14.20
C GLU A 68 3.44 -0.89 -12.88
N SER A 69 2.29 -1.57 -12.94
CA SER A 69 1.65 -2.22 -11.78
C SER A 69 2.54 -3.31 -11.17
N LEU A 70 3.29 -4.07 -12.00
CA LEU A 70 4.24 -5.06 -11.53
C LEU A 70 5.37 -4.41 -10.72
N PHE A 71 5.95 -3.32 -11.21
CA PHE A 71 7.00 -2.59 -10.48
C PHE A 71 6.45 -2.03 -9.15
N PHE A 72 5.23 -1.50 -9.14
CA PHE A 72 4.57 -1.05 -7.93
C PHE A 72 4.36 -2.20 -6.91
N CYS A 73 3.93 -3.37 -7.38
CA CYS A 73 3.77 -4.56 -6.54
C CYS A 73 5.10 -5.01 -5.91
N ILE A 74 6.20 -5.01 -6.69
CA ILE A 74 7.53 -5.38 -6.18
C ILE A 74 8.00 -4.39 -5.12
N GLN A 75 7.83 -3.09 -5.34
CA GLN A 75 8.16 -2.05 -4.35
C GLN A 75 7.36 -2.26 -3.06
N THR A 76 6.07 -2.56 -3.18
CA THR A 76 5.18 -2.85 -2.04
C THR A 76 5.63 -4.09 -1.29
N ALA A 77 5.99 -5.17 -1.99
CA ALA A 77 6.46 -6.41 -1.39
C ALA A 77 7.77 -6.20 -0.61
N ILE A 78 8.72 -5.46 -1.17
CA ILE A 78 9.98 -5.11 -0.50
C ILE A 78 9.70 -4.27 0.75
N GLY A 79 8.84 -3.25 0.65
CA GLY A 79 8.43 -2.43 1.79
C GLY A 79 7.81 -3.26 2.91
N ALA A 80 6.92 -4.19 2.57
CA ALA A 80 6.29 -5.10 3.52
C ALA A 80 7.30 -6.02 4.22
N ILE A 81 8.29 -6.55 3.50
CA ILE A 81 9.37 -7.37 4.07
C ILE A 81 10.18 -6.56 5.08
N ILE A 82 10.58 -5.35 4.73
CA ILE A 82 11.37 -4.47 5.61
C ILE A 82 10.59 -4.17 6.89
N ILE A 83 9.35 -3.73 6.76
CA ILE A 83 8.48 -3.40 7.91
C ILE A 83 8.28 -4.65 8.79
N GLY A 84 7.98 -5.80 8.18
CA GLY A 84 7.80 -7.07 8.88
C GLY A 84 9.05 -7.51 9.64
N TYR A 85 10.23 -7.35 9.03
CA TYR A 85 11.52 -7.65 9.67
C TYR A 85 11.73 -6.80 10.93
N PHE A 86 11.50 -5.49 10.86
CA PHE A 86 11.68 -4.60 12.02
C PHE A 86 10.73 -4.95 13.18
N PHE A 87 9.45 -5.19 12.89
CA PHE A 87 8.50 -5.61 13.93
C PHE A 87 8.87 -6.97 14.53
N GLY A 88 9.31 -7.92 13.70
CA GLY A 88 9.82 -9.21 14.15
C GLY A 88 11.04 -9.08 15.06
N TYR A 89 12.03 -8.28 14.65
CA TYR A 89 13.24 -8.01 15.41
C TYR A 89 12.96 -7.35 16.75
N TRP A 90 12.05 -6.37 16.79
CA TRP A 90 11.67 -5.69 18.03
C TRP A 90 11.00 -6.68 19.01
N ASN A 91 10.06 -7.48 18.53
CA ASN A 91 9.40 -8.49 19.36
C ASN A 91 10.40 -9.51 19.92
N ALA A 92 11.33 -10.00 19.09
CA ALA A 92 12.40 -10.91 19.53
C ALA A 92 13.30 -10.25 20.60
N SER A 93 13.71 -9.01 20.36
CA SER A 93 14.54 -8.24 21.30
C SER A 93 13.84 -7.96 22.64
N ALA A 94 12.53 -7.75 22.62
CA ALA A 94 11.74 -7.57 23.83
C ALA A 94 11.62 -8.87 24.63
N LYS A 95 11.44 -10.02 23.95
CA LYS A 95 11.43 -11.34 24.60
C LYS A 95 12.78 -11.68 25.23
N ALA A 96 13.88 -11.46 24.51
CA ALA A 96 15.23 -11.71 25.02
C ALA A 96 15.54 -10.90 26.28
N ARG A 97 15.10 -9.64 26.35
CA ARG A 97 15.26 -8.79 27.55
C ARG A 97 14.43 -9.26 28.75
N ARG A 98 13.24 -9.82 28.52
CA ARG A 98 12.40 -10.39 29.59
C ARG A 98 12.99 -11.67 30.17
N GLY A 99 13.47 -12.57 29.31
CA GLY A 99 14.11 -13.82 29.75
C GLY A 99 15.31 -13.58 30.67
N LYS A 100 16.20 -12.63 30.32
CA LYS A 100 17.33 -12.27 31.19
C LYS A 100 16.93 -11.74 32.57
N LYS A 101 15.77 -11.08 32.69
CA LYS A 101 15.28 -10.51 33.96
C LYS A 101 14.59 -11.53 34.87
N GLU A 102 14.21 -12.68 34.33
CA GLU A 102 13.65 -13.81 35.09
C GLU A 102 14.74 -14.77 35.61
N GLU A 103 15.94 -14.69 35.04
CA GLU A 103 17.14 -15.45 35.45
C GLU A 103 18.01 -14.73 36.51
N GLU A 104 17.83 -13.42 36.69
CA GLU A 104 18.43 -12.58 37.76
C GLU A 104 17.53 -12.53 39.01
#